data_AF-A0A9W3PJT7-F1
#
_entry.id   AF-A0A9W3PJT7-F1
#
_cell.length_a   1.000
_cell.length_b   1.000
_cell.length_c   1.000
_cell.angle_alpha   90.00
_cell.angle_beta   90.00
_cell.angle_gamma   90.00
#
_symmetry.space_group_name_H-M   'P 1'
#
loop_
_entity.id
_entity.type
_entity.pdbx_description
1 polymer ?
#
loop_
_entity_poly.entity_id
_entity_poly.type
_entity_poly.pdbx_seq_one_letter_code
_entity_poly.pdbx_strand_id
1 'polypeptide(L)'
;MSSFLKEDHADFVLLQLLNKASKTESTLQATADETGGEYEYYTRKAWVIENILLERQGFFPEKITARVLEYMGEKIRKSKKKSMRISKGQRQHRREA
;
A
#
# COMPACT_ATOMS: atom_id res chain seq x y z
N MET A 1 -12.57 0.11 -10.76
CA MET A 1 -11.26 -0.49 -10.42
C MET A 1 -10.15 -0.06 -11.37
N SER A 2 -10.37 0.08 -12.69
CA SER A 2 -9.29 0.45 -13.64
C SER A 2 -8.77 1.90 -13.55
N SER A 3 -9.57 2.86 -13.07
CA SER A 3 -9.17 4.26 -12.89
C SER A 3 -8.24 4.46 -11.68
N PHE A 4 -8.61 3.87 -10.54
CA PHE A 4 -7.86 3.98 -9.28
C PHE A 4 -6.40 3.50 -9.38
N LEU A 5 -6.15 2.40 -10.11
CA LEU A 5 -4.78 1.90 -10.32
C LEU A 5 -3.94 2.81 -11.22
N LYS A 6 -4.57 3.61 -12.09
CA LYS A 6 -3.86 4.58 -12.95
C LYS A 6 -3.47 5.83 -12.16
N GLU A 7 -4.33 6.27 -11.24
CA GLU A 7 -4.09 7.40 -10.33
C GLU A 7 -2.97 7.07 -9.33
N ASP A 8 -3.02 5.91 -8.67
CA ASP A 8 -1.96 5.46 -7.75
C ASP A 8 -0.57 5.41 -8.41
N HIS A 9 -0.51 4.97 -9.66
CA HIS A 9 0.73 4.94 -10.43
C HIS A 9 1.22 6.37 -10.77
N ALA A 10 0.32 7.27 -11.12
CA ALA A 10 0.67 8.66 -11.41
C ALA A 10 1.20 9.38 -10.16
N ASP A 11 0.55 9.18 -9.01
CA ASP A 11 0.94 9.77 -7.73
C ASP A 11 2.30 9.25 -7.25
N PHE A 12 2.55 7.94 -7.43
CA PHE A 12 3.85 7.36 -7.14
C PHE A 12 4.97 7.93 -8.03
N VAL A 13 4.71 8.08 -9.34
CA VAL A 13 5.67 8.66 -10.29
C VAL A 13 5.93 10.13 -9.96
N LEU A 14 4.90 10.90 -9.62
CA LEU A 14 5.00 12.29 -9.20
C LEU A 14 5.85 12.42 -7.92
N LEU A 15 5.59 11.59 -6.91
CA LEU A 15 6.38 11.56 -5.69
C LEU A 15 7.86 11.25 -5.97
N GLN A 16 8.15 10.32 -6.88
CA GLN A 16 9.53 10.03 -7.27
C GLN A 16 10.21 11.21 -7.98
N LEU A 17 9.49 11.92 -8.85
CA LEU A 17 10.00 13.10 -9.53
C LEU A 17 10.30 14.22 -8.52
N LEU A 18 9.38 14.49 -7.60
CA LEU A 18 9.54 15.49 -6.54
C LEU A 18 10.73 15.16 -5.62
N ASN A 19 10.89 13.90 -5.22
CA ASN A 19 12.04 13.46 -4.42
C ASN A 19 13.38 13.57 -5.16
N LYS A 20 13.38 13.54 -6.50
CA LYS A 20 14.58 13.80 -7.31
C LYS A 20 14.85 15.31 -7.40
N ALA A 21 13.80 16.11 -7.65
CA ALA A 21 13.90 17.57 -7.76
C ALA A 21 14.28 18.23 -6.42
N SER A 22 13.82 17.70 -5.28
CA SER A 22 14.19 18.22 -3.95
C SER A 22 15.66 17.98 -3.58
N LYS A 23 16.37 17.12 -4.31
CA LYS A 23 17.82 16.94 -4.15
C LYS A 23 18.61 18.08 -4.80
N THR A 24 18.05 18.71 -5.83
CA THR A 24 18.66 19.84 -6.55
C THR A 24 18.17 21.19 -6.03
N GLU A 25 16.89 21.30 -5.69
CA GLU A 25 16.25 22.54 -5.23
C GLU A 25 15.67 22.34 -3.82
N SER A 26 16.26 23.00 -2.81
CA SER A 26 15.87 22.85 -1.41
C SER A 26 14.47 23.39 -1.10
N THR A 27 13.98 24.32 -1.92
CA THR A 27 12.64 24.91 -1.83
C THR A 27 11.53 23.88 -2.04
N LEU A 28 11.80 22.82 -2.80
CA LEU A 28 10.84 21.74 -3.09
C LEU A 28 10.79 20.66 -2.00
N GLN A 29 11.68 20.71 -1.00
CA GLN A 29 11.75 19.70 0.05
C GLN A 29 10.46 19.65 0.89
N ALA A 30 9.89 20.79 1.23
CA ALA A 30 8.63 20.86 1.97
C ALA A 30 7.48 20.21 1.18
N THR A 31 7.36 20.52 -0.11
CA THR A 31 6.35 19.94 -1.00
C THR A 31 6.54 18.43 -1.18
N ALA A 32 7.78 17.95 -1.30
CA ALA A 32 8.07 16.52 -1.39
C ALA A 32 7.74 15.76 -0.09
N ASP A 33 7.96 16.37 1.07
CA ASP A 33 7.64 15.79 2.36
C ASP A 33 6.13 15.70 2.57
N GLU A 34 5.39 16.77 2.26
CA GLU A 34 3.93 16.82 2.31
C GLU A 34 3.30 15.80 1.36
N THR A 35 3.65 15.83 0.07
CA THR A 35 3.13 14.91 -0.95
C THR A 35 3.39 13.45 -0.58
N GLY A 36 4.59 13.13 -0.06
CA GLY A 36 4.88 11.76 0.35
C GLY A 36 4.20 11.36 1.68
N GLY A 37 3.79 12.33 2.50
CA GLY A 37 2.96 12.09 3.67
C GLY A 37 1.52 11.71 3.29
N GLU A 38 0.93 12.44 2.35
CA GLU A 38 -0.39 12.14 1.79
C GLU A 38 -0.41 10.78 1.08
N TYR A 39 0.58 10.51 0.25
CA TYR A 39 0.73 9.21 -0.42
C TYR A 39 0.82 8.05 0.59
N GLU A 40 1.61 8.20 1.66
CA GLU A 40 1.70 7.17 2.73
C GLU A 40 0.35 6.96 3.42
N TYR A 41 -0.37 8.05 3.71
CA TYR A 41 -1.67 7.99 4.37
C TYR A 41 -2.68 7.18 3.55
N TYR A 42 -2.87 7.54 2.27
CA TYR A 42 -3.83 6.86 1.40
C TYR A 42 -3.43 5.42 1.08
N THR A 43 -2.13 5.17 0.83
CA THR A 43 -1.63 3.81 0.61
C THR A 43 -1.90 2.91 1.82
N ARG A 44 -1.69 3.40 3.05
CA ARG A 44 -1.97 2.64 4.28
C ARG A 44 -3.46 2.36 4.43
N LYS A 45 -4.33 3.31 4.08
CA LYS A 45 -5.79 3.12 4.12
C LYS A 45 -6.25 2.07 3.11
N ALA A 46 -5.77 2.16 1.86
CA ALA A 46 -6.06 1.18 0.81
C ALA A 46 -5.61 -0.23 1.24
N TRP A 47 -4.41 -0.35 1.81
CA TRP A 47 -3.88 -1.62 2.30
C TRP A 47 -4.75 -2.26 3.41
N VAL A 48 -5.25 -1.45 4.35
CA VAL A 48 -6.18 -1.95 5.40
C VAL A 48 -7.49 -2.43 4.77
N ILE A 49 -8.03 -1.68 3.80
CA ILE A 49 -9.26 -2.05 3.10
C ILE A 49 -9.07 -3.34 2.30
N GLU A 50 -7.96 -3.50 1.58
CA GLU A 50 -7.64 -4.75 0.88
C GLU A 50 -7.61 -5.96 1.82
N ASN A 51 -6.98 -5.84 2.98
CA ASN A 51 -7.00 -6.93 3.97
C ASN A 51 -8.41 -7.23 4.46
N ILE A 52 -9.22 -6.22 4.73
CA ILE A 52 -10.62 -6.41 5.13
C ILE A 52 -11.41 -7.08 4.01
N LEU A 53 -11.24 -6.66 2.76
CA LEU A 53 -11.91 -7.25 1.61
C LEU A 53 -11.45 -8.69 1.36
N LEU A 54 -10.17 -9.00 1.52
CA LEU A 54 -9.64 -10.37 1.45
C LEU A 54 -10.20 -11.27 2.56
N GLU A 55 -10.40 -10.74 3.77
CA GLU A 55 -11.02 -11.46 4.88
C GLU A 55 -12.54 -11.61 4.71
N ARG A 56 -13.22 -10.60 4.13
CA ARG A 56 -14.69 -10.52 4.07
C ARG A 56 -15.32 -10.96 2.76
N GLN A 57 -14.58 -11.01 1.65
CA GLN A 57 -15.06 -11.66 0.43
C GLN A 57 -15.02 -13.18 0.64
N GLY A 58 -15.98 -13.67 1.42
CA GLY A 58 -16.26 -15.09 1.58
C GLY A 58 -16.91 -15.61 0.30
N PHE A 59 -16.28 -16.60 -0.32
CA PHE A 59 -16.98 -17.50 -1.23
C PHE A 59 -18.02 -18.28 -0.41
N PHE A 60 -19.31 -18.08 -0.70
CA PHE A 60 -20.40 -18.82 -0.05
C PHE A 60 -20.74 -20.04 -0.91
N PRO A 61 -20.31 -21.25 -0.51
CA PRO A 61 -20.65 -22.46 -1.24
C PRO A 61 -22.13 -22.80 -1.06
N GLU A 62 -22.75 -23.39 -2.09
CA GLU A 62 -24.11 -23.91 -1.98
C GLU A 62 -24.21 -25.09 -0.99
N LYS A 63 -23.12 -25.86 -0.81
CA LYS A 63 -23.00 -26.98 0.13
C LYS A 63 -21.62 -27.06 0.76
N ILE A 64 -21.54 -27.37 2.07
CA ILE A 64 -20.26 -27.58 2.78
C ILE A 64 -19.73 -28.98 2.41
N THR A 65 -18.68 -29.02 1.58
CA THR A 65 -18.00 -30.26 1.18
C THR A 65 -16.56 -30.28 1.70
N ALA A 66 -15.96 -31.46 1.83
CA ALA A 66 -14.57 -31.61 2.29
C ALA A 66 -13.58 -30.77 1.45
N ARG A 67 -13.78 -30.71 0.13
CA ARG A 67 -12.99 -29.89 -0.80
C ARG A 67 -13.08 -28.39 -0.50
N VAL A 68 -14.25 -27.90 -0.09
CA VAL A 68 -14.42 -26.48 0.28
C VAL A 68 -13.70 -26.18 1.59
N LEU A 69 -13.76 -27.09 2.56
CA LEU A 69 -13.04 -26.94 3.83
C LEU A 69 -11.52 -26.92 3.63
N GLU A 70 -10.97 -27.81 2.80
CA GLU A 70 -9.55 -27.79 2.42
C GLU A 70 -9.16 -26.49 1.73
N TYR A 71 -9.95 -26.02 0.76
CA TYR A 71 -9.72 -24.77 0.06
C TYR A 71 -9.74 -23.56 1.00
N MET A 72 -10.69 -23.50 1.94
CA MET A 72 -10.75 -22.44 2.94
C MET A 72 -9.56 -22.50 3.90
N GLY A 73 -9.16 -23.69 4.36
CA GLY A 73 -7.99 -23.88 5.22
C GLY A 73 -6.66 -23.49 4.54
N GLU A 74 -6.52 -23.76 3.25
CA GLU A 74 -5.43 -23.25 2.40
C GLU A 74 -5.40 -21.72 2.35
N LYS A 75 -6.56 -21.10 2.08
CA LYS A 75 -6.70 -19.64 2.02
C LYS A 75 -6.35 -18.97 3.35
N ILE A 76 -6.85 -19.52 4.47
CA ILE A 76 -6.55 -19.02 5.81
C ILE A 76 -5.04 -19.09 6.09
N ARG A 77 -4.38 -20.22 5.77
CA ARG A 77 -2.93 -20.36 5.94
C ARG A 77 -2.13 -19.38 5.07
N LYS A 78 -2.56 -19.16 3.83
CA LYS A 78 -1.94 -18.18 2.91
C LYS A 78 -2.20 -16.73 3.32
N SER A 79 -3.33 -16.45 3.99
CA SER A 79 -3.70 -15.12 4.47
C SER A 79 -2.91 -14.64 5.69
N LYS A 80 -2.02 -15.47 6.26
CA LYS A 80 -1.16 -15.10 7.40
C LYS A 80 -0.44 -13.79 7.08
N LYS A 81 -0.93 -12.75 7.75
CA LYS A 81 -0.92 -11.33 7.38
C LYS A 81 0.46 -10.86 6.96
N LYS A 82 0.62 -10.54 5.67
CA LYS A 82 1.79 -9.82 5.17
C LYS A 82 1.87 -8.51 5.96
N SER A 83 3.00 -8.19 6.58
CA SER A 83 3.14 -6.90 7.28
C SER A 83 3.37 -5.81 6.24
N MET A 84 2.61 -4.71 6.30
CA MET A 84 2.81 -3.57 5.40
C MET A 84 4.18 -2.95 5.66
N ARG A 85 5.05 -2.93 4.64
CA ARG A 85 6.38 -2.33 4.71
C ARG A 85 6.45 -1.10 3.81
N ILE A 86 6.60 0.07 4.42
CA ILE A 86 6.92 1.32 3.74
C ILE A 86 8.38 1.64 4.09
N SER A 87 9.25 1.69 3.09
CA SER A 87 10.66 2.03 3.31
C SER A 87 10.79 3.51 3.67
N LYS A 88 11.15 3.80 4.93
CA LYS A 88 11.46 5.16 5.39
C LYS A 88 12.89 5.61 5.09
N GLY A 89 13.68 4.76 4.44
CA GLY A 89 15.15 4.81 4.42
C GLY A 89 15.80 6.06 3.83
N GLN A 90 15.06 6.98 3.19
CA GLN A 90 15.61 8.25 2.70
C GLN A 90 15.27 9.46 3.59
N ARG A 91 14.32 9.35 4.54
CA ARG A 91 13.80 10.52 5.29
C ARG A 91 14.50 10.79 6.63
N GLN A 92 14.98 9.76 7.34
CA GLN A 92 15.55 9.95 8.70
C GLN A 92 17.04 10.32 8.70
N HIS A 93 17.83 9.89 7.72
CA HIS A 93 19.28 10.16 7.71
C HIS A 93 19.64 11.65 7.45
N ARG A 94 18.67 12.51 7.12
CA ARG A 94 18.93 13.94 6.80
C ARG A 94 18.57 14.92 7.91
N ARG A 95 17.98 14.45 9.02
CA ARG A 95 17.64 15.33 10.17
C ARG A 95 18.75 15.44 11.22
N GLU A 96 19.84 14.68 11.08
CA GLU A 96 20.94 14.62 12.06
C GLU A 96 22.32 14.98 11.44
N ALA A 97 22.37 15.68 10.30
CA ALA A 97 23.61 16.17 9.69
C ALA A 97 23.55 17.66 9.38
#